data_AF-A0A938NFH7-F1
#
_entry.id   AF-A0A938NFH7-F1
#
_cell.length_a   1.000
_cell.length_b   1.000
_cell.length_c   1.000
_cell.angle_alpha   90.00
_cell.angle_beta   90.00
_cell.angle_gamma   90.00
#
_symmetry.space_group_name_H-M   'P 1'
#
loop_
_entity.id
_entity.type
_entity.pdbx_description
1 polymer ?
#
loop_
_entity_poly.entity_id
_entity_poly.type
_entity_poly.pdbx_seq_one_letter_code
_entity_poly.pdbx_strand_id
1 'polypeptide(L)'
;MQFARVIGTLVPCRVADGLAGVPMLWVQPLDQHLVPAGRPLVCADGTRMAGPGELVYFVASREAALALDPWFVPVDHAIVGIVDTHALDADETGPGRGEPAPLAPLAPLVSSETTPAPRRPGRGGRR
;
A
#
# COMPACT_ATOMS: atom_id res chain seq x y z
N MET A 1 5.80 2.24 -11.65
CA MET A 1 5.19 0.92 -11.37
C MET A 1 6.20 0.11 -10.57
N GLN A 2 5.80 -0.50 -9.46
CA GLN A 2 6.67 -1.31 -8.61
C GLN A 2 5.95 -2.59 -8.19
N PHE A 3 6.68 -3.68 -7.98
CA PHE A 3 6.11 -4.91 -7.42
C PHE A 3 5.89 -4.76 -5.92
N ALA A 4 4.86 -5.43 -5.42
CA ALA A 4 4.66 -5.61 -3.99
C ALA A 4 3.95 -6.93 -3.70
N ARG A 5 4.10 -7.43 -2.48
CA ARG A 5 3.25 -8.49 -1.95
C ARG A 5 2.22 -7.90 -1.00
N VAL A 6 0.97 -8.31 -1.12
CA VAL A 6 -0.05 -7.94 -0.13
C VAL A 6 0.22 -8.72 1.16
N ILE A 7 0.44 -8.00 2.25
CA ILE A 7 0.75 -8.56 3.56
C ILE A 7 -0.44 -8.50 4.53
N GLY A 8 -1.50 -7.78 4.16
CA GLY A 8 -2.74 -7.73 4.93
C GLY A 8 -3.73 -6.70 4.40
N THR A 9 -4.86 -6.58 5.10
CA THR A 9 -5.93 -5.63 4.79
C THR A 9 -5.98 -4.55 5.86
N LEU A 10 -6.10 -3.29 5.43
CA LEU A 10 -6.35 -2.15 6.31
C LEU A 10 -7.85 -1.83 6.29
N VAL A 11 -8.47 -1.80 7.47
CA VAL A 11 -9.86 -1.36 7.63
C VAL A 11 -9.87 0.05 8.23
N PRO A 12 -10.09 1.10 7.42
CA PRO A 12 -10.11 2.47 7.93
C PRO A 12 -11.41 2.78 8.69
N CYS A 13 -11.30 3.48 9.83
CA CYS A 13 -12.47 3.96 10.56
C CYS A 13 -13.17 5.14 9.89
N ARG A 14 -12.40 5.94 9.14
CA ARG A 14 -12.87 7.10 8.37
C ARG A 14 -12.10 7.18 7.07
N VAL A 15 -12.79 7.48 5.98
CA VAL A 15 -12.22 7.69 4.64
C VAL A 15 -12.84 8.92 4.02
N ALA A 16 -12.15 9.51 3.04
CA ALA A 16 -12.76 10.54 2.20
C ALA A 16 -13.94 9.95 1.41
N ASP A 17 -14.95 10.76 1.11
CA ASP A 17 -16.20 10.28 0.50
C ASP A 17 -15.98 9.49 -0.79
N GLY A 18 -15.05 9.94 -1.66
CA GLY A 18 -14.71 9.24 -2.90
C GLY A 18 -13.94 7.91 -2.72
N LEU A 19 -13.49 7.60 -1.51
CA LEU A 19 -12.82 6.34 -1.16
C LEU A 19 -13.73 5.38 -0.38
N ALA A 20 -15.01 5.73 -0.20
CA ALA A 20 -15.96 4.84 0.44
C ALA A 20 -16.05 3.51 -0.33
N GLY A 21 -15.81 2.40 0.38
CA GLY A 21 -15.86 1.06 -0.20
C GLY A 21 -14.65 0.66 -1.06
N VAL A 22 -13.64 1.53 -1.21
CA VAL A 22 -12.38 1.16 -1.87
C VAL A 22 -11.55 0.30 -0.92
N PRO A 23 -11.17 -0.94 -1.30
CA PRO A 23 -10.33 -1.78 -0.45
C PRO A 23 -8.96 -1.12 -0.24
N MET A 24 -8.45 -1.18 0.99
CA MET A 24 -7.12 -0.69 1.34
C MET A 24 -6.26 -1.85 1.80
N LEU A 25 -5.15 -2.07 1.10
CA LEU A 25 -4.27 -3.21 1.31
C LEU A 25 -2.92 -2.75 1.81
N TRP A 26 -2.42 -3.42 2.84
CA TRP A 26 -1.06 -3.23 3.31
C TRP A 26 -0.15 -4.08 2.42
N VAL A 27 0.83 -3.45 1.78
CA VAL A 27 1.74 -4.12 0.85
C VAL A 27 3.19 -3.92 1.27
N GLN A 28 4.02 -4.94 1.04
CA GLN A 28 5.48 -4.86 1.12
C GLN A 28 6.02 -4.70 -0.30
N PRO A 29 6.63 -3.55 -0.66
CA PRO A 29 7.28 -3.42 -1.97
C PRO A 29 8.44 -4.41 -2.10
N LEU A 30 8.65 -4.88 -3.34
CA LEU A 30 9.65 -5.89 -3.69
C LEU A 30 10.56 -5.38 -4.82
N ASP A 31 11.79 -5.89 -4.87
CA ASP A 31 12.66 -5.75 -6.02
C ASP A 31 12.31 -6.74 -7.15
N GLN A 32 13.07 -6.70 -8.24
CA GLN A 32 12.92 -7.60 -9.40
C GLN A 32 13.15 -9.08 -9.06
N HIS A 33 13.77 -9.39 -7.92
CA HIS A 33 13.97 -10.77 -7.45
C HIS A 33 12.90 -11.18 -6.42
N LEU A 34 11.84 -10.38 -6.28
CA LEU A 34 10.76 -10.56 -5.31
C LEU A 34 11.22 -10.53 -3.85
N VAL A 35 12.35 -9.86 -3.57
CA VAL A 35 12.88 -9.66 -2.22
C VAL A 35 12.33 -8.34 -1.65
N PRO A 36 11.90 -8.29 -0.37
CA PRO A 36 11.44 -7.05 0.25
C PRO A 36 12.41 -5.88 0.09
N ALA A 37 11.93 -4.81 -0.52
CA ALA A 37 12.70 -3.60 -0.80
C ALA A 37 11.95 -2.35 -0.31
N GLY A 38 12.48 -1.68 0.71
CA GLY A 38 11.83 -0.51 1.30
C GLY A 38 10.79 -0.84 2.36
N ARG A 39 10.03 0.17 2.78
CA ARG A 39 9.08 0.05 3.89
C ARG A 39 7.70 -0.38 3.38
N PRO A 40 6.96 -1.21 4.14
CA PRO A 40 5.56 -1.46 3.88
C PRO A 40 4.74 -0.17 3.80
N LEU A 41 3.76 -0.14 2.90
CA LEU A 41 2.87 1.00 2.67
C LEU A 41 1.44 0.55 2.39
N VAL A 42 0.48 1.46 2.44
CA VAL A 42 -0.91 1.17 2.13
C VAL A 42 -1.21 1.57 0.69
N CYS A 43 -1.79 0.66 -0.08
CA CYS A 43 -2.33 0.91 -1.40
C CYS A 43 -3.86 0.84 -1.35
N ALA A 44 -4.52 1.74 -2.07
CA ALA A 44 -5.90 1.48 -2.50
C ALA A 44 -5.91 0.38 -3.57
N ASP A 45 -6.90 -0.49 -3.58
CA ASP A 45 -7.02 -1.52 -4.59
C ASP A 45 -7.96 -1.09 -5.72
N GLY A 46 -7.38 -0.68 -6.85
CA GLY A 46 -8.13 -0.35 -8.06
C GLY A 46 -8.70 -1.56 -8.77
N THR A 47 -8.12 -2.75 -8.56
CA THR A 47 -8.63 -4.00 -9.13
C THR A 47 -9.86 -4.51 -8.39
N ARG A 48 -9.99 -4.14 -7.11
CA ARG A 48 -10.99 -4.65 -6.15
C ARG A 48 -11.01 -6.18 -6.00
N MET A 49 -9.91 -6.84 -6.38
CA MET A 49 -9.77 -8.29 -6.34
C MET A 49 -8.55 -8.73 -5.55
N ALA A 50 -7.64 -7.81 -5.22
CA ALA A 50 -6.37 -8.18 -4.62
C ALA A 50 -6.54 -8.64 -3.16
N GLY A 51 -5.78 -9.65 -2.77
CA GLY A 51 -5.87 -10.30 -1.46
C GLY A 51 -4.51 -10.60 -0.82
N PRO A 52 -4.47 -10.87 0.51
CA PRO A 52 -3.24 -11.23 1.20
C PRO A 52 -2.49 -12.40 0.55
N GLY A 53 -1.17 -12.24 0.39
CA GLY A 53 -0.29 -13.22 -0.24
C GLY A 53 -0.07 -12.99 -1.73
N GLU A 54 -0.95 -12.24 -2.41
CA GLU A 54 -0.82 -12.01 -3.85
C GLU A 54 0.36 -11.10 -4.20
N LEU A 55 0.98 -11.40 -5.34
CA LEU A 55 1.95 -10.53 -5.99
C LEU A 55 1.19 -9.53 -6.85
N VAL A 56 1.45 -8.24 -6.64
CA VAL A 56 0.77 -7.14 -7.33
C VAL A 56 1.78 -6.17 -7.88
N TYR A 57 1.37 -5.34 -8.82
CA TYR A 57 2.09 -4.10 -9.14
C TYR A 57 1.23 -2.89 -8.81
N PHE A 58 1.89 -1.85 -8.29
CA PHE A 58 1.25 -0.61 -7.88
C PHE A 58 1.88 0.61 -8.54
N VAL A 59 1.08 1.67 -8.67
CA VAL A 59 1.50 3.02 -9.06
C VAL A 59 1.57 3.94 -7.86
N ALA A 60 2.34 5.00 -7.99
CA ALA A 60 2.45 6.05 -7.00
C ALA A 60 2.03 7.43 -7.56
N SER A 61 1.84 8.40 -6.66
CA SER A 61 1.51 9.79 -6.95
C SER A 61 0.24 9.93 -7.81
N ARG A 62 0.22 10.87 -8.77
CA ARG A 62 -0.97 11.24 -9.54
C ARG A 62 -1.63 10.07 -10.28
N GLU A 63 -0.82 9.13 -10.77
CA GLU A 63 -1.32 7.95 -11.50
C GLU A 63 -2.17 7.04 -10.62
N ALA A 64 -1.93 7.02 -9.30
CA ALA A 64 -2.72 6.22 -8.37
C ALA A 64 -4.19 6.67 -8.31
N ALA A 65 -4.44 7.99 -8.34
CA ALA A 65 -5.78 8.53 -8.34
C ALA A 65 -6.55 8.27 -9.66
N LEU A 66 -5.85 7.92 -10.75
CA LEU A 66 -6.46 7.55 -12.03
C LEU A 66 -6.88 6.07 -12.09
N ALA A 67 -6.35 5.23 -11.19
CA ALA A 67 -6.67 3.82 -11.10
C ALA A 67 -7.98 3.52 -10.36
N LEU A 68 -8.65 4.55 -9.83
CA LEU A 68 -9.82 4.44 -8.97
C LEU A 68 -11.04 5.04 -9.64
N ASP A 69 -12.22 4.54 -9.25
CA ASP A 69 -13.52 5.07 -9.64
C ASP A 69 -14.31 5.42 -8.37
N PRO A 70 -14.61 6.71 -8.11
CA PRO A 70 -14.30 7.87 -8.96
C PRO A 70 -12.79 8.20 -9.03
N TRP A 71 -12.37 8.71 -10.19
CA TRP A 71 -11.02 9.26 -10.39
C TRP A 71 -10.78 10.54 -9.58
N PHE A 72 -9.50 10.91 -9.37
CA PHE A 72 -9.07 12.11 -8.62
C PHE A 72 -9.40 12.11 -7.12
N VAL A 73 -9.41 10.92 -6.51
CA VAL A 73 -9.48 10.74 -5.05
C VAL A 73 -8.10 10.93 -4.40
N PRO A 74 -8.02 11.29 -3.10
CA PRO A 74 -6.75 11.61 -2.44
C PRO A 74 -5.96 10.34 -2.09
N VAL A 75 -5.35 9.72 -3.10
CA VAL A 75 -4.56 8.49 -3.00
C VAL A 75 -3.23 8.67 -3.68
N ASP A 76 -2.16 8.33 -2.96
CA ASP A 76 -0.79 8.36 -3.48
C ASP A 76 -0.29 6.99 -3.94
N HIS A 77 -0.99 5.89 -3.64
CA HIS A 77 -0.59 4.53 -4.01
C HIS A 77 -1.80 3.67 -4.35
N ALA A 78 -1.80 3.04 -5.52
CA ALA A 78 -2.88 2.17 -5.94
C ALA A 78 -2.38 0.89 -6.62
N ILE A 79 -2.95 -0.26 -6.24
CA ILE A 79 -2.79 -1.52 -6.95
C ILE A 79 -3.57 -1.41 -8.26
N VAL A 80 -2.89 -1.68 -9.36
CA VAL A 80 -3.43 -1.59 -10.71
C VAL A 80 -3.48 -2.95 -11.41
N GLY A 81 -2.86 -3.97 -10.83
CA GLY A 81 -2.99 -5.33 -11.32
C GLY A 81 -2.37 -6.37 -10.40
N ILE A 82 -2.85 -7.60 -10.58
CA ILE A 82 -2.39 -8.82 -9.93
C ILE A 82 -1.45 -9.52 -10.92
N VAL A 83 -0.33 -10.03 -10.44
CA VAL A 83 0.70 -10.66 -11.26
C VAL A 83 0.46 -12.16 -11.30
N ASP A 84 0.14 -12.68 -12.49
CA ASP A 84 0.02 -14.13 -12.71
C ASP A 84 1.39 -14.81 -12.84
N THR A 85 2.33 -14.17 -13.53
CA THR A 85 3.66 -14.76 -13.79
C THR A 85 4.73 -13.67 -13.78
N HIS A 86 5.87 -13.98 -13.15
CA HIS A 86 7.06 -13.14 -13.10
C HIS A 86 8.26 -13.99 -13.53
N ALA A 87 8.99 -13.54 -14.56
CA ALA A 87 10.16 -14.23 -15.08
C ALA A 87 11.31 -13.25 -15.29
N LEU A 88 12.53 -13.71 -15.01
CA LEU A 88 13.78 -13.02 -15.34
C LEU A 88 14.54 -13.87 -16.34
N ASP A 89 15.20 -13.24 -17.30
CA ASP A 89 16.07 -13.95 -18.24
C ASP A 89 17.31 -14.48 -17.50
N ALA A 90 17.75 -15.69 -17.89
CA ALA A 90 18.76 -16.45 -17.15
C ALA A 90 20.14 -15.75 -17.05
N ASP A 91 20.47 -14.83 -17.96
CA ASP A 91 21.75 -14.12 -18.00
C ASP A 91 21.90 -13.01 -16.94
N GLU A 92 20.81 -12.64 -16.25
CA GLU A 92 20.82 -11.63 -15.17
C GLU A 92 20.84 -12.26 -13.76
N THR A 93 21.10 -13.57 -13.65
CA THR A 93 21.16 -14.26 -12.36
C THR A 93 22.57 -14.17 -11.79
N GLY A 94 22.85 -13.13 -11.01
CA GLY A 94 24.03 -13.08 -10.16
C GLY A 94 24.13 -14.33 -9.25
N PRO A 95 25.34 -14.82 -8.93
CA PRO A 95 25.50 -16.11 -8.28
C PRO A 95 25.00 -16.05 -6.83
N GLY A 96 23.96 -16.82 -6.54
CA GLY A 96 23.57 -17.22 -5.21
C GLY A 96 22.65 -16.25 -4.48
N ARG A 97 21.35 -16.56 -4.43
CA ARG A 97 20.45 -16.30 -3.30
C ARG A 97 19.25 -17.24 -3.44
N GLY A 98 19.03 -18.05 -2.41
CA GLY A 98 17.98 -19.06 -2.36
C GLY A 98 16.57 -18.46 -2.37
N GLU A 99 15.57 -19.33 -2.21
CA GLU A 99 14.15 -19.00 -2.12
C GLU A 99 13.88 -17.66 -1.42
N PRO A 100 12.89 -16.88 -1.90
CA PRO A 100 12.56 -15.59 -1.30
C PRO A 100 12.32 -15.80 0.19
N ALA A 101 13.09 -15.09 1.02
CA ALA A 101 12.98 -15.21 2.46
C ALA A 101 11.52 -15.00 2.88
N PRO A 102 10.97 -15.88 3.75
CA PRO A 102 9.61 -15.70 4.23
C PRO A 102 9.49 -14.30 4.83
N LEU A 103 8.42 -13.60 4.47
CA LEU A 103 8.10 -12.30 5.04
C LEU A 103 8.17 -12.40 6.56
N ALA A 104 9.03 -11.58 7.16
CA ALA A 104 9.14 -11.53 8.61
C ALA A 104 7.74 -11.27 9.20
N PRO A 105 7.37 -11.95 10.29
CA PRO A 105 6.09 -11.74 10.94
C PRO A 105 5.93 -10.25 11.29
N LEU A 106 4.72 -9.73 11.08
CA LEU A 106 4.38 -8.35 11.42
C LEU A 106 4.73 -8.09 12.89
N ALA A 107 5.67 -7.17 13.13
CA ALA A 107 5.94 -6.71 14.48
C ALA A 107 4.63 -6.14 15.08
N PRO A 108 4.32 -6.42 16.35
CA PRO A 108 3.11 -5.91 16.98
C PRO A 108 3.08 -4.38 16.88
N LEU A 109 1.94 -3.84 16.47
CA LEU A 109 1.68 -2.40 16.41
C LEU A 109 1.90 -1.80 17.81
N VAL A 110 3.05 -1.16 18.02
CA VAL A 110 3.26 -0.34 19.20
C VAL A 110 2.35 0.88 19.05
N SER A 111 1.36 0.99 19.94
CA SER A 111 0.50 2.17 20.00
C SER A 111 1.39 3.37 20.35
N SER A 112 1.73 4.20 19.37
CA SER A 112 2.32 5.50 19.66
C SER A 112 1.24 6.36 20.29
N GLU A 113 1.43 6.70 21.57
CA GLU A 113 0.58 7.67 22.25
C GLU A 113 0.61 8.98 21.46
N THR A 114 -0.50 9.26 20.79
CA THR A 114 -0.70 10.54 20.12
C THR A 114 -0.97 11.58 21.20
N THR A 115 0.03 12.38 21.52
CA THR A 115 -0.16 13.61 22.31
C THR A 115 -1.26 14.45 21.64
N PRO A 116 -2.36 14.75 22.34
CA PRO A 116 -3.47 15.47 21.73
C PRO A 116 -3.03 16.90 21.36
N ALA A 117 -3.38 17.31 20.14
CA ALA A 117 -3.11 18.66 19.64
C ALA A 117 -3.74 19.72 20.57
N PRO A 118 -3.06 20.86 20.81
CA PRO A 118 -3.58 21.90 21.69
C PRO A 118 -4.89 22.47 21.14
N ARG A 119 -5.93 22.51 21.99
CA ARG A 119 -7.23 23.09 21.65
C ARG A 119 -7.05 24.57 21.29
N ARG A 120 -7.44 24.96 20.08
CA ARG A 120 -7.46 26.38 19.68
C ARG A 120 -8.40 27.15 20.61
N PRO A 121 -8.01 28.32 21.12
CA PRO A 121 -8.90 29.15 21.92
C PRO A 121 -10.09 29.61 21.08
N GLY A 122 -11.29 29.47 21.64
CA GLY A 122 -12.55 29.81 20.98
C GLY A 122 -12.56 31.27 20.53
N ARG A 123 -12.92 31.49 19.27
CA ARG A 123 -13.12 32.82 18.71
C ARG A 123 -14.39 33.41 19.35
N GLY A 124 -14.20 34.18 20.42
CA GLY A 124 -15.27 34.89 21.09
C GLY A 124 -16.05 35.76 20.09
N GLY A 125 -17.34 35.46 19.95
CA GLY A 125 -18.26 36.26 19.15
C GLY A 125 -18.37 37.64 19.75
N ARG A 126 -18.00 38.66 18.96
CA ARG A 126 -18.39 40.03 19.24
C ARG A 126 -19.77 40.23 18.62
N ARG A 127 -20.76 40.47 19.49
CA ARG A 127 -22.00 41.15 19.13
C ARG A 127 -21.70 42.63 18.88
#